data_AF-A0A542SMB1-F1
#
_entry.id   AF-A0A542SMB1-F1
#
_cell.length_a   1.000
_cell.length_b   1.000
_cell.length_c   1.000
_cell.angle_alpha   90.00
_cell.angle_beta   90.00
_cell.angle_gamma   90.00
#
_symmetry.space_group_name_H-M   'P 1'
#
loop_
_entity.id
_entity.type
_entity.pdbx_description
1 polymer ?
#
loop_
_entity_poly.entity_id
_entity_poly.type
_entity_poly.pdbx_seq_one_letter_code
_entity_poly.pdbx_strand_id
1 'polypeptide(L)'
;MTVDPRAALDRLIAAFEAHYNAVAARRGDNDQSVDNAYYVLADAFDVYDEALGMVYGEATPFILDEDEDEESDDPRPRDDGARGRESDSPHDF
;
A
#
# COMPACT_ATOMS: atom_id res chain seq x y z
N MET A 1 -5.89 6.96 -23.37
CA MET A 1 -5.71 5.94 -24.41
C MET A 1 -6.15 4.64 -23.79
N THR A 2 -7.02 3.86 -24.44
CA THR A 2 -7.43 2.55 -23.93
C THR A 2 -6.30 1.55 -24.19
N VAL A 3 -5.80 0.90 -23.14
CA VAL A 3 -4.79 -0.16 -23.24
C VAL A 3 -5.47 -1.42 -23.78
N ASP A 4 -4.82 -2.16 -24.70
CA ASP A 4 -5.32 -3.46 -25.16
C ASP A 4 -5.22 -4.49 -24.02
N PRO A 5 -6.34 -5.08 -23.56
CA PRO A 5 -6.35 -6.04 -22.46
C PRO A 5 -5.45 -7.25 -22.72
N ARG A 6 -5.28 -7.68 -23.97
CA ARG A 6 -4.40 -8.82 -24.29
C ARG A 6 -2.93 -8.47 -24.04
N ALA A 7 -2.53 -7.26 -24.44
CA ALA A 7 -1.18 -6.75 -24.21
C ALA A 7 -0.93 -6.45 -22.71
N ALA A 8 -1.93 -5.92 -22.00
CA ALA A 8 -1.87 -5.73 -20.56
C ALA A 8 -1.71 -7.08 -19.82
N LEU A 9 -2.45 -8.11 -20.24
CA LEU A 9 -2.31 -9.46 -19.69
C LEU A 9 -0.91 -10.04 -19.92
N ASP A 10 -0.33 -9.87 -21.11
CA ASP A 10 1.04 -10.33 -21.38
C ASP A 10 2.06 -9.62 -20.47
N ARG A 11 1.87 -8.32 -20.20
CA ARG A 11 2.70 -7.56 -19.24
C ARG A 11 2.53 -8.06 -17.81
N LEU A 12 1.29 -8.35 -17.39
CA LEU A 12 1.00 -8.89 -16.05
C LEU A 12 1.65 -10.26 -15.84
N ILE A 13 1.56 -11.17 -16.83
CA ILE A 13 2.23 -12.48 -16.76
C ILE A 13 3.75 -12.31 -16.62
N ALA A 14 4.36 -11.44 -17.41
CA ALA A 14 5.79 -11.15 -17.31
C ALA A 14 6.17 -10.57 -15.94
N ALA A 15 5.31 -9.73 -15.34
CA ALA A 15 5.53 -9.17 -14.01
C ALA A 15 5.46 -10.25 -12.92
N PHE A 16 4.53 -11.22 -13.02
CA PHE A 16 4.49 -12.37 -12.11
C PHE A 16 5.79 -13.20 -12.17
N GLU A 17 6.27 -13.48 -13.37
CA GLU A 17 7.53 -14.21 -13.56
C GLU A 17 8.73 -13.44 -12.98
N ALA A 18 8.79 -12.12 -13.22
CA ALA A 18 9.85 -11.26 -12.68
C ALA A 18 9.82 -11.22 -11.15
N HIS A 19 8.63 -11.05 -10.55
CA HIS A 19 8.44 -11.06 -9.11
C HIS A 19 8.85 -12.41 -8.48
N TYR A 20 8.41 -13.53 -9.07
CA TYR A 20 8.84 -14.86 -8.63
C TYR A 20 10.37 -15.01 -8.67
N ASN A 21 11.00 -14.60 -9.76
CA ASN A 21 12.45 -14.67 -9.92
C ASN A 21 13.19 -13.81 -8.89
N ALA A 22 12.70 -12.61 -8.58
CA ALA A 22 13.25 -11.75 -7.54
C ALA A 22 13.17 -12.42 -6.17
N VAL A 23 12.00 -12.95 -5.80
CA VAL A 23 11.79 -13.66 -4.53
C VAL A 23 12.67 -14.91 -4.42
N ALA A 24 12.81 -15.67 -5.50
CA ALA A 24 13.64 -16.87 -5.55
C ALA A 24 15.15 -16.57 -5.43
N ALA A 25 15.58 -15.39 -5.90
CA ALA A 25 16.97 -14.95 -5.88
C ALA A 25 17.32 -14.02 -4.70
N ARG A 26 16.38 -13.79 -3.76
CA ARG A 26 16.52 -12.78 -2.71
C ARG A 26 17.76 -13.01 -1.83
N ARG A 27 18.41 -11.91 -1.46
CA ARG A 27 19.61 -11.88 -0.62
C ARG A 27 19.31 -11.14 0.69
N GLY A 28 18.79 -11.91 1.65
CA GLY A 28 18.36 -11.39 2.95
C GLY A 28 16.88 -11.04 2.97
N ASP A 29 16.43 -10.53 4.11
CA ASP A 29 15.01 -10.32 4.38
C ASP A 29 14.47 -9.00 3.78
N ASN A 30 15.34 -8.01 3.54
CA ASN A 30 14.99 -6.72 2.93
C ASN A 30 15.71 -6.55 1.58
N ASP A 31 15.38 -7.41 0.61
CA ASP A 31 15.96 -7.31 -0.73
C ASP A 31 15.16 -6.33 -1.59
N GLN A 32 15.75 -5.17 -1.90
CA GLN A 32 15.16 -4.12 -2.75
C GLN A 32 14.65 -4.64 -4.11
N SER A 33 15.25 -5.70 -4.66
CA SER A 33 14.79 -6.26 -5.92
C SER A 33 13.42 -6.92 -5.81
N VAL A 34 13.09 -7.46 -4.63
CA VAL A 34 11.76 -8.02 -4.33
C VAL A 34 10.74 -6.89 -4.25
N ASP A 35 11.03 -5.85 -3.45
CA ASP A 35 10.15 -4.68 -3.28
C ASP A 35 9.86 -4.00 -4.62
N ASN A 36 10.90 -3.78 -5.44
CA ASN A 36 10.73 -3.20 -6.76
C ASN A 36 9.86 -4.09 -7.67
N ALA A 37 10.06 -5.41 -7.64
CA ALA A 37 9.28 -6.33 -8.45
C ALA A 37 7.83 -6.43 -7.96
N TYR A 38 7.59 -6.26 -6.67
CA TYR A 38 6.26 -6.16 -6.08
C TYR A 38 5.49 -4.96 -6.62
N TYR A 39 6.06 -3.75 -6.57
CA TYR A 39 5.41 -2.55 -7.12
C TYR A 39 5.16 -2.64 -8.62
N VAL A 40 6.09 -3.24 -9.38
CA VAL A 40 5.89 -3.46 -10.82
C VAL A 40 4.76 -4.45 -11.09
N LEU A 41 4.60 -5.47 -10.25
CA LEU A 41 3.50 -6.41 -10.34
C LEU A 41 2.15 -5.75 -10.02
N ALA A 42 2.10 -4.94 -8.97
CA ALA A 42 0.92 -4.15 -8.60
C ALA A 42 0.47 -3.23 -9.76
N ASP A 43 1.38 -2.42 -10.30
CA ASP A 43 1.10 -1.54 -11.47
C ASP A 43 0.59 -2.34 -12.68
N ALA A 44 1.22 -3.47 -13.00
CA ALA A 44 0.81 -4.29 -14.12
C ALA A 44 -0.59 -4.91 -13.93
N PHE A 45 -0.96 -5.23 -12.69
CA PHE A 45 -2.28 -5.73 -12.35
C PHE A 45 -3.35 -4.66 -12.54
N ASP A 46 -3.14 -3.45 -11.99
CA ASP A 46 -4.09 -2.34 -12.12
C ASP A 46 -4.34 -1.98 -13.58
N VAL A 47 -3.28 -1.92 -14.39
CA VAL A 47 -3.40 -1.64 -15.83
C VAL A 47 -4.22 -2.73 -16.55
N TYR A 48 -4.09 -3.99 -16.15
CA TYR A 48 -4.88 -5.08 -16.73
C TYR A 48 -6.35 -5.02 -16.30
N ASP A 49 -6.61 -4.78 -15.02
CA ASP A 49 -7.96 -4.65 -14.48
C ASP A 49 -8.71 -3.46 -15.10
N GLU A 50 -8.04 -2.30 -15.19
CA GLU A 50 -8.56 -1.12 -15.85
C GLU A 50 -8.85 -1.38 -17.34
N ALA A 51 -7.95 -2.08 -18.05
CA ALA A 51 -8.15 -2.42 -19.46
C ALA A 51 -9.38 -3.33 -19.67
N LEU A 52 -9.57 -4.33 -18.81
CA LEU A 52 -10.78 -5.17 -18.84
C LEU A 52 -12.05 -4.34 -18.60
N GLY A 53 -12.00 -3.44 -17.61
CA GLY A 53 -13.11 -2.55 -17.29
C GLY A 53 -13.48 -1.63 -18.46
N MET A 54 -12.49 -1.06 -19.15
CA MET A 54 -12.71 -0.18 -20.30
C MET A 54 -13.24 -0.90 -21.53
N VAL A 55 -12.75 -2.11 -21.84
CA VAL A 55 -13.05 -2.79 -23.11
C VAL A 55 -14.26 -3.71 -22.99
N TYR A 56 -14.41 -4.40 -21.87
CA TYR A 56 -15.45 -5.42 -21.68
C TYR A 56 -16.45 -5.08 -20.58
N GLY A 57 -16.17 -4.06 -19.75
CA GLY A 57 -17.02 -3.72 -18.61
C GLY A 57 -16.93 -4.74 -17.47
N GLU A 58 -15.82 -5.47 -17.40
CA GLU A 58 -15.58 -6.53 -16.41
C GLU A 58 -14.36 -6.19 -15.55
N ALA A 59 -14.33 -6.71 -14.33
CA ALA A 59 -13.21 -6.56 -13.39
C ALA A 59 -12.74 -7.93 -12.91
N THR A 60 -11.51 -8.00 -12.41
CA THR A 60 -10.95 -9.18 -11.77
C THR A 60 -11.47 -9.32 -10.33
N PRO A 61 -11.48 -10.54 -9.76
CA PRO A 61 -11.95 -10.76 -8.39
C PRO A 61 -10.89 -10.47 -7.31
N PHE A 62 -9.81 -9.77 -7.65
CA PHE A 62 -8.69 -9.47 -6.76
C PHE A 62 -8.64 -7.98 -6.45
N ILE A 63 -8.07 -7.61 -5.31
CA ILE A 63 -7.88 -6.22 -4.88
C ILE A 63 -6.43 -6.11 -4.42
N LEU A 64 -5.75 -5.04 -4.81
CA LEU A 64 -4.42 -4.72 -4.27
C LEU A 64 -4.56 -4.20 -2.85
N ASP A 65 -3.68 -4.65 -1.97
CA ASP A 65 -3.60 -4.09 -0.62
C ASP A 65 -2.92 -2.72 -0.71
N GLU A 66 -3.69 -1.65 -0.53
CA GLU A 66 -3.20 -0.25 -0.59
C GLU A 66 -2.48 0.16 0.72
N ASP A 67 -2.47 -0.70 1.74
CA ASP A 67 -2.10 -0.38 3.13
C ASP A 67 -0.58 -0.48 3.44
N GLU A 68 0.32 -0.14 2.51
CA GLU A 68 1.77 -0.03 2.80
C GLU A 68 2.21 1.40 3.24
N ASP A 69 1.29 2.37 3.29
CA ASP A 69 1.60 3.80 3.58
C ASP A 69 1.20 4.29 5.00
N GLU A 70 0.86 3.42 5.95
CA GLU A 70 0.53 3.82 7.34
C GLU A 70 1.67 3.64 8.36
N GLU A 71 2.92 3.98 8.02
CA GLU A 71 3.94 4.32 9.04
C GLU A 71 3.97 5.84 9.29
N SER A 72 2.82 6.42 9.67
CA SER A 72 2.81 7.72 10.32
C SER A 72 3.23 7.55 11.78
N ASP A 73 4.54 7.43 12.02
CA ASP A 73 5.15 7.65 13.33
C ASP A 73 4.94 9.14 13.70
N ASP A 74 3.74 9.49 14.17
CA ASP A 74 3.48 10.75 14.86
C ASP A 74 3.72 10.53 16.36
N PRO A 75 4.93 10.77 16.88
CA PRO A 75 5.18 10.73 18.30
C PRO A 75 4.41 11.87 18.96
N ARG A 76 3.19 11.57 19.43
CA ARG A 76 2.40 12.52 20.22
C ARG A 76 3.29 13.06 21.36
N PRO A 77 3.48 14.38 21.46
CA PRO A 77 4.28 14.93 22.55
C PRO A 77 3.59 14.55 23.86
N ARG A 78 4.35 13.96 24.79
CA ARG A 78 3.87 13.76 26.16
C ARG A 78 3.68 15.14 26.76
N ASP A 79 2.42 15.54 26.92
CA ASP A 79 2.04 16.70 27.71
C ASP A 79 2.34 16.37 29.18
N ASP A 80 3.59 16.62 29.59
CA ASP A 80 4.02 16.59 30.98
C ASP A 80 3.46 17.83 31.70
N GLY A 81 2.12 17.86 31.85
CA GLY A 81 1.36 18.91 32.52
C GLY A 81 1.60 18.92 34.03
N ALA A 82 2.77 19.40 34.43
CA ALA A 82 3.13 19.62 35.81
C ALA A 82 2.48 20.91 36.36
N ARG A 83 1.64 20.71 37.39
CA ARG A 83 1.34 21.61 38.54
C ARG A 83 0.26 22.70 38.37
N GLY A 84 -0.69 22.64 39.31
CA GLY A 84 -1.54 23.75 39.71
C GLY A 84 -2.57 23.32 40.75
N ARG A 85 -2.16 23.06 42.00
CA ARG A 85 -3.10 23.01 43.13
C ARG A 85 -3.63 24.43 43.33
N GLU A 86 -4.89 24.67 43.04
CA GLU A 86 -5.58 25.89 43.42
C GLU A 86 -6.82 25.51 44.20
N SER A 87 -6.72 25.79 45.50
CA SER A 87 -7.75 25.64 46.51
C SER A 87 -8.91 26.59 46.19
N ASP A 88 -10.14 26.10 46.14
CA ASP A 88 -11.32 26.98 46.24
C ASP A 88 -12.27 26.46 47.31
N SER A 89 -12.46 27.29 48.34
CA SER A 89 -13.32 27.06 49.49
C SER A 89 -14.80 27.00 49.08
N PRO A 90 -15.65 26.18 49.70
CA PRO A 90 -17.09 26.23 49.46
C PRO A 90 -17.69 27.50 50.07
N HIS A 91 -18.46 28.24 49.27
CA HIS A 91 -19.24 29.40 49.67
C HIS A 91 -20.46 28.97 50.50
N ASP A 92 -20.64 29.60 51.67
CA ASP A 92 -21.73 29.42 52.65
C ASP A 92 -23.15 29.63 52.06
N PHE A 93 -24.15 28.94 52.66
CA PHE A 93 -25.59 28.96 52.32
C PHE A 93 -26.37 30.03 53.07
#